data_AF-A0A2L2YTM3-F1
#
_entry.id   AF-A0A2L2YTM3-F1
#
_cell.length_a   1.000
_cell.length_b   1.000
_cell.length_c   1.000
_cell.angle_alpha   90.00
_cell.angle_beta   90.00
_cell.angle_gamma   90.00
#
_symmetry.space_group_name_H-M   'P 1'
#
loop_
_entity.id
_entity.type
_entity.pdbx_description
1 polymer ?
#
loop_
_entity_poly.entity_id
_entity_poly.type
_entity_poly.pdbx_seq_one_letter_code
_entity_poly.pdbx_strand_id
1 'polypeptide(L)'
;HAEVADMSKKTEKTFSSVKYFIDLYPSMLLKENYESYFDAVDTLESEFLSYQLEKCPESTINNERADKQWAELSKEKGTPGKPKYARLSRVMLGILTFPHSNAACERLFSLVRKNKTEFRGSMNASTLQAILIAKSQMIQPCYRQVFDEKFLKSAKSATTVALNKNN
;
A
#
# COMPACT_ATOMS: atom_id res chain seq x y z
N HIS A 1 7.31 -5.70 14.14
CA HIS A 1 8.26 -4.99 13.24
C HIS A 1 7.64 -3.80 12.52
N ALA A 2 6.50 -3.93 11.81
CA ALA A 2 5.91 -2.84 11.02
C ALA A 2 5.62 -1.52 11.77
N GLU A 3 5.36 -1.61 13.08
CA GLU A 3 5.18 -0.45 13.97
C GLU A 3 6.37 0.52 14.00
N VAL A 4 7.53 0.15 13.45
CA VAL A 4 8.68 1.07 13.29
C VAL A 4 8.37 2.24 12.36
N ALA A 5 7.37 2.10 11.48
CA ALA A 5 6.86 3.18 10.63
C ALA A 5 5.81 4.06 11.35
N ASP A 6 5.46 3.77 12.60
CA ASP A 6 4.59 4.63 13.41
C ASP A 6 5.44 5.69 14.11
N MET A 7 5.28 6.96 13.71
CA MET A 7 6.06 8.06 14.29
C MET A 7 5.76 8.31 15.76
N SER A 8 4.61 7.87 16.29
CA SER A 8 4.31 7.96 17.72
C SER A 8 5.19 7.03 18.56
N LYS A 9 5.67 5.93 17.97
CA LYS A 9 6.53 4.91 18.61
C LYS A 9 8.02 5.11 18.30
N LYS A 10 8.37 6.30 17.82
CA LYS A 10 9.71 6.68 17.37
C LYS A 10 10.84 6.30 18.33
N THR A 11 10.66 6.50 19.63
CA THR A 11 11.68 6.20 20.66
C THR A 11 11.63 4.76 21.17
N GLU A 12 10.56 4.03 20.88
CA GLU A 12 10.35 2.67 21.38
C GLU A 12 10.92 1.59 20.45
N LYS A 13 11.06 1.90 19.16
CA LYS A 13 11.48 0.95 18.14
C LYS A 13 12.96 1.08 17.82
N THR A 14 13.58 -0.06 17.53
CA THR A 14 15.00 -0.18 17.24
C THR A 14 15.25 -0.34 15.74
N PHE A 15 16.47 -0.03 15.31
CA PHE A 15 16.90 -0.21 13.93
C PHE A 15 16.75 -1.65 13.43
N SER A 16 16.81 -2.65 14.33
CA SER A 16 16.57 -4.06 13.97
C SER A 16 15.23 -4.31 13.27
N SER A 17 14.19 -3.51 13.56
CA SER A 17 12.92 -3.61 12.84
C SER A 17 13.00 -3.08 11.41
N VAL A 18 13.78 -2.03 11.17
CA VAL A 18 14.06 -1.53 9.81
C VAL A 18 14.92 -2.55 9.06
N LYS A 19 15.96 -3.06 9.73
CA LYS A 19 16.87 -4.08 9.19
C LYS A 19 16.14 -5.34 8.74
N TYR A 20 15.17 -5.82 9.54
CA TYR A 20 14.32 -6.95 9.18
C TYR A 20 13.65 -6.77 7.80
N PHE A 21 13.11 -5.59 7.50
CA PHE A 21 12.41 -5.35 6.23
C PHE A 21 13.37 -5.21 5.04
N ILE A 22 14.54 -4.59 5.21
CA ILE A 22 15.52 -4.47 4.12
C ILE A 22 16.22 -5.80 3.84
N ASP A 23 16.40 -6.67 4.85
CA ASP A 23 16.91 -8.03 4.66
C ASP A 23 15.88 -8.90 3.93
N LEU A 24 14.58 -8.75 4.26
CA LEU A 24 13.49 -9.47 3.60
C LEU A 24 13.19 -8.94 2.18
N TYR A 25 13.32 -7.63 1.98
CA TYR A 25 13.04 -6.93 0.72
C TYR A 25 14.17 -5.98 0.35
N PRO A 26 15.29 -6.48 -0.20
CA PRO A 26 16.47 -5.67 -0.52
C PRO A 26 16.21 -4.51 -1.47
N SER A 27 15.15 -4.57 -2.28
CA SER A 27 14.73 -3.50 -3.20
C SER A 27 14.21 -2.23 -2.50
N MET A 28 13.88 -2.32 -1.22
CA MET A 28 13.47 -1.16 -0.41
C MET A 28 14.64 -0.24 -0.09
N LEU A 29 15.85 -0.80 0.04
CA LEU A 29 17.07 -0.05 0.29
C LEU A 29 17.50 0.68 -1.00
N LEU A 30 17.42 2.01 -0.98
CA LEU A 30 17.97 2.83 -2.05
C LEU A 30 19.50 2.79 -1.97
N LYS A 31 20.11 2.22 -3.00
CA LYS A 31 21.56 2.21 -3.18
C LYS A 31 21.95 3.24 -4.23
N GLU A 32 23.00 4.00 -3.97
CA GLU A 32 23.65 4.79 -5.01
C GLU A 32 24.48 3.89 -5.93
N ASN A 33 24.83 4.40 -7.11
CA ASN A 33 25.59 3.63 -8.09
C ASN A 33 26.93 3.19 -7.49
N TYR A 34 27.23 1.90 -7.58
CA TYR A 34 28.45 1.26 -7.06
C TYR A 34 28.58 1.24 -5.51
N GLU A 35 27.53 1.61 -4.78
CA GLU A 35 27.52 1.56 -3.31
C GLU A 35 27.37 0.12 -2.78
N SER A 36 28.14 -0.22 -1.76
CA SER A 36 28.02 -1.50 -1.06
C SER A 36 26.70 -1.61 -0.29
N TYR A 37 26.25 -2.85 -0.02
CA TYR A 37 25.13 -3.05 0.90
C TYR A 37 25.42 -2.51 2.30
N PHE A 38 26.65 -2.69 2.80
CA PHE A 38 27.02 -2.28 4.15
C PHE A 38 27.00 -0.75 4.29
N ASP A 39 27.69 -0.02 3.40
CA ASP A 39 27.65 1.45 3.35
C ASP A 39 26.20 1.97 3.26
N ALA A 40 25.37 1.24 2.49
CA ALA A 40 24.01 1.63 2.31
C ALA A 40 23.15 1.54 3.58
N VAL A 41 23.37 0.46 4.35
CA VAL A 41 22.75 0.19 5.64
C VAL A 41 23.27 1.14 6.71
N ASP A 42 24.57 1.42 6.75
CA ASP A 42 25.18 2.33 7.74
C ASP A 42 24.63 3.76 7.60
N THR A 43 24.44 4.21 6.36
CA THR A 43 23.78 5.50 6.07
C THR A 43 22.33 5.49 6.55
N LEU A 44 21.59 4.42 6.28
CA LEU A 44 20.21 4.28 6.72
C LEU A 44 20.09 4.24 8.26
N GLU A 45 21.01 3.56 8.95
CA GLU A 45 21.07 3.54 10.41
C GLU A 45 21.39 4.92 10.97
N SER A 46 22.31 5.65 10.34
CA SER A 46 22.64 7.03 10.70
C SER A 46 21.43 7.97 10.54
N GLU A 47 20.67 7.83 9.44
CA GLU A 47 19.41 8.55 9.24
C GLU A 47 18.38 8.19 10.33
N PHE A 48 18.28 6.90 10.70
CA PHE A 48 17.37 6.43 11.75
C PHE A 48 17.72 7.00 13.12
N LEU A 49 18.99 7.00 13.52
CA LEU A 49 19.46 7.59 14.77
C LEU A 49 19.19 9.09 14.82
N SER A 50 19.51 9.80 13.73
CA SER A 50 19.26 11.23 13.60
C SER A 50 17.77 11.54 13.71
N TYR A 51 16.93 10.70 13.07
CA TYR A 51 15.49 10.79 13.21
C TYR A 51 15.11 10.64 14.68
N GLN A 52 15.52 9.58 15.39
CA GLN A 52 15.14 9.33 16.79
C GLN A 52 15.50 10.46 17.75
N LEU A 53 16.67 11.08 17.57
CA LEU A 53 17.19 12.13 18.46
C LEU A 53 16.52 13.49 18.24
N GLU A 54 16.18 13.81 17.00
CA GLU A 54 15.67 15.13 16.64
C GLU A 54 14.15 15.25 16.84
N LYS A 55 13.65 16.46 17.05
CA LYS A 55 12.20 16.70 17.06
C LYS A 55 11.69 16.73 15.62
N CYS A 56 10.60 16.01 15.36
CA CYS A 56 9.92 16.12 14.07
C CYS A 56 9.22 17.47 13.95
N PRO A 57 9.17 18.06 12.74
CA PRO A 57 8.39 19.28 12.49
C PRO A 57 6.92 19.10 12.89
N GLU A 58 6.28 20.15 13.40
CA GLU A 58 4.85 20.11 13.75
C GLU A 58 3.95 19.78 12.54
N SER A 59 4.31 20.26 11.35
CA SER A 59 3.63 19.94 10.09
C SER A 59 3.60 18.43 9.80
N THR A 60 4.64 17.71 10.22
CA THR A 60 4.74 16.26 10.11
C THR A 60 3.89 15.57 11.17
N ILE A 61 3.96 16.00 12.43
CA ILE A 61 3.25 15.36 13.55
C ILE A 61 1.73 15.53 13.44
N ASN A 62 1.28 16.69 12.96
CA ASN A 62 -0.15 17.03 12.85
C ASN A 62 -0.90 16.22 11.80
N ASN A 63 -0.23 15.36 11.02
CA ASN A 63 -0.89 14.48 10.07
C ASN A 63 -1.35 13.18 10.75
N GLU A 64 -2.65 12.87 10.67
CA GLU A 64 -3.20 11.63 11.22
C GLU A 64 -2.72 10.36 10.49
N ARG A 65 -2.22 10.52 9.26
CA ARG A 65 -1.83 9.40 8.40
C ARG A 65 -0.32 9.22 8.36
N ALA A 66 0.17 8.08 8.84
CA ALA A 66 1.59 7.73 8.85
C ALA A 66 2.27 7.90 7.49
N ASP A 67 1.62 7.52 6.39
CA ASP A 67 2.20 7.67 5.04
C ASP A 67 2.43 9.14 4.65
N LYS A 68 1.51 10.02 5.07
CA LYS A 68 1.68 11.46 4.85
C LYS A 68 2.74 12.05 5.78
N GLN A 69 2.86 11.56 7.02
CA GLN A 69 3.92 11.99 7.92
C GLN A 69 5.30 11.69 7.31
N TRP A 70 5.54 10.46 6.83
CA TRP A 70 6.81 10.11 6.18
C TRP A 70 7.05 10.85 4.86
N ALA A 71 5.99 11.13 4.11
CA ALA A 71 6.10 11.96 2.90
C ALA A 71 6.53 13.40 3.24
N GLU A 72 6.02 14.00 4.32
CA GLU A 72 6.47 15.33 4.75
C GLU A 72 7.91 15.30 5.28
N LEU A 73 8.26 14.31 6.10
CA LEU A 73 9.63 14.16 6.62
C LEU A 73 10.66 13.96 5.50
N SER A 74 10.27 13.33 4.39
CA SER A 74 11.16 13.13 3.22
C SER A 74 11.60 14.44 2.55
N LYS A 75 10.88 15.54 2.79
CA LYS A 75 11.17 16.86 2.21
C LYS A 75 12.21 17.63 3.03
N GLU A 76 12.51 17.18 4.25
CA GLU A 76 13.52 17.81 5.09
C GLU A 76 14.89 17.78 4.41
N LYS A 77 15.59 18.91 4.43
CA LYS A 77 16.89 19.08 3.78
C LYS A 77 18.00 19.02 4.83
N GLY A 78 19.05 18.28 4.51
CA GLY A 78 20.27 18.20 5.31
C GLY A 78 21.33 19.18 4.82
N THR A 79 22.54 18.67 4.59
CA THR A 79 23.63 19.40 3.93
C THR A 79 23.21 19.90 2.54
N PRO A 80 23.89 20.92 1.97
CA PRO A 80 23.32 21.81 0.95
C PRO A 80 22.61 21.07 -0.19
N GLY A 81 21.27 21.07 -0.14
CA GLY A 81 20.40 20.59 -1.21
C GLY A 81 20.03 19.09 -1.18
N LYS A 82 20.60 18.26 -0.30
CA LYS A 82 20.26 16.83 -0.23
C LYS A 82 19.14 16.55 0.79
N PRO A 83 18.19 15.65 0.48
CA PRO A 83 17.18 15.21 1.44
C PRO A 83 17.85 14.52 2.64
N LYS A 84 17.42 14.88 3.85
CA LYS A 84 18.02 14.46 5.12
C LYS A 84 17.72 12.99 5.48
N TYR A 85 16.50 12.55 5.16
CA TYR A 85 15.98 11.23 5.52
C TYR A 85 15.58 10.44 4.26
N ALA A 86 16.44 10.47 3.24
CA ALA A 86 16.10 9.98 1.91
C ALA A 86 15.82 8.46 1.90
N ARG A 87 16.70 7.68 2.53
CA ARG A 87 16.59 6.22 2.56
C ARG A 87 15.56 5.79 3.59
N LEU A 88 15.58 6.42 4.75
CA LEU A 88 14.66 6.15 5.83
C LEU A 88 13.21 6.35 5.39
N SER A 89 12.89 7.50 4.81
CA SER A 89 11.53 7.80 4.37
C SER A 89 11.04 6.80 3.31
N ARG A 90 11.93 6.41 2.38
CA ARG A 90 11.60 5.38 1.37
C ARG A 90 11.31 4.03 2.00
N VAL A 91 12.15 3.57 2.93
CA VAL A 91 11.94 2.28 3.61
C VAL A 91 10.65 2.31 4.41
N MET A 92 10.37 3.38 5.14
CA MET A 92 9.15 3.50 5.96
C MET A 92 7.88 3.56 5.11
N LEU A 93 7.89 4.33 4.01
CA LEU A 93 6.80 4.31 3.03
C LEU A 93 6.62 2.92 2.41
N GLY A 94 7.72 2.22 2.13
CA GLY A 94 7.70 0.83 1.68
C GLY A 94 7.03 -0.09 2.70
N ILE A 95 7.39 0.02 3.98
CA ILE A 95 6.78 -0.75 5.06
C ILE A 95 5.27 -0.52 5.08
N LEU A 96 4.82 0.75 4.99
CA LEU A 96 3.40 1.11 5.02
C LEU A 96 2.58 0.61 3.82
N THR A 97 3.24 0.14 2.74
CA THR A 97 2.55 -0.50 1.62
C THR A 97 2.21 -1.96 1.92
N PHE A 98 2.81 -2.57 2.93
CA PHE A 98 2.48 -3.94 3.32
C PHE A 98 1.13 -3.98 4.05
N PRO A 99 0.28 -4.97 3.73
CA PRO A 99 -0.93 -5.20 4.49
C PRO A 99 -0.57 -5.64 5.92
N HIS A 100 -0.72 -4.73 6.88
CA HIS A 100 -0.38 -4.99 8.29
C HIS A 100 -1.47 -5.71 9.07
N SER A 101 -2.66 -5.88 8.48
CA SER A 101 -3.78 -6.59 9.08
C SER A 101 -4.38 -7.58 8.10
N ASN A 102 -4.75 -8.75 8.62
CA ASN A 102 -5.52 -9.74 7.88
C ASN A 102 -6.94 -9.26 7.54
N ALA A 103 -7.42 -8.17 8.14
CA ALA A 103 -8.76 -7.63 7.90
C ALA A 103 -9.03 -7.30 6.42
N ALA A 104 -8.03 -6.85 5.67
CA ALA A 104 -8.17 -6.61 4.23
C ALA A 104 -8.40 -7.92 3.45
N CYS A 105 -7.62 -8.96 3.78
CA CYS A 105 -7.77 -10.31 3.22
C CYS A 105 -9.10 -10.94 3.64
N GLU A 106 -9.49 -10.84 4.91
CA GLU A 106 -10.76 -11.35 5.42
C GLU A 106 -11.97 -10.65 4.79
N ARG A 107 -11.88 -9.35 4.52
CA ARG A 107 -12.88 -8.60 3.76
C ARG A 107 -13.00 -9.15 2.34
N LEU A 108 -11.87 -9.41 1.66
CA LEU A 108 -11.85 -10.02 0.34
C LEU A 108 -12.43 -11.45 0.37
N PHE A 109 -12.06 -12.28 1.34
CA PHE A 109 -12.60 -13.63 1.51
C PHE A 109 -14.11 -13.62 1.81
N SER A 110 -14.57 -12.64 2.59
CA SER A 110 -16.01 -12.44 2.83
C SER A 110 -16.73 -12.03 1.54
N LEU A 111 -16.08 -11.24 0.68
CA LEU A 111 -16.61 -10.92 -0.64
C LEU A 111 -16.66 -12.15 -1.55
N VAL A 112 -15.64 -13.02 -1.53
CA VAL A 112 -15.65 -14.31 -2.23
C VAL A 112 -16.83 -15.16 -1.77
N ARG A 113 -16.98 -15.36 -0.45
CA ARG A 113 -18.09 -16.15 0.12
C ARG A 113 -19.47 -15.61 -0.26
N LYS A 114 -19.64 -14.27 -0.30
CA LYS A 114 -20.89 -13.63 -0.72
C LYS A 114 -21.21 -13.77 -2.21
N ASN A 115 -20.20 -13.94 -3.08
CA ASN A 115 -20.42 -14.10 -4.52
C ASN A 115 -20.46 -15.57 -4.97
N LYS A 116 -19.78 -16.46 -4.23
CA LYS A 116 -19.81 -17.90 -4.43
C LYS A 116 -20.77 -18.53 -3.42
N THR A 117 -22.07 -18.32 -3.64
CA THR A 117 -23.16 -18.91 -2.85
C THR A 117 -23.60 -20.25 -3.44
N GLU A 118 -24.41 -21.03 -2.71
CA GLU A 118 -25.00 -22.28 -3.23
C GLU A 118 -25.80 -22.06 -4.52
N PHE A 119 -26.49 -20.92 -4.65
CA PHE A 119 -27.22 -20.50 -5.85
C PHE A 119 -26.31 -20.01 -7.00
N ARG A 120 -25.01 -19.81 -6.77
CA ARG A 120 -24.00 -19.41 -7.78
C ARG A 120 -22.74 -20.29 -7.74
N GLY A 121 -22.89 -21.55 -7.35
CA GLY A 121 -21.77 -22.49 -7.21
C GLY A 121 -20.99 -22.76 -8.51
N SER A 122 -21.62 -22.58 -9.67
CA SER A 122 -21.04 -22.80 -11.00
C SER A 122 -20.27 -21.61 -11.58
N MET A 123 -20.08 -20.52 -10.82
CA MET A 123 -19.32 -19.37 -11.29
C MET A 123 -17.83 -19.74 -11.47
N ASN A 124 -17.33 -19.57 -12.69
CA ASN A 124 -15.92 -19.83 -12.98
C ASN A 124 -14.99 -18.80 -12.32
N ALA A 125 -13.72 -19.16 -12.15
CA ALA A 125 -12.76 -18.35 -11.43
C ALA A 125 -12.49 -16.98 -12.09
N SER A 126 -12.50 -16.92 -13.43
CA SER A 126 -12.27 -15.67 -14.18
C SER A 126 -13.39 -14.66 -13.96
N THR A 127 -14.65 -15.11 -13.96
CA THR A 127 -15.80 -14.25 -13.67
C THR A 127 -15.78 -13.78 -12.22
N LEU A 128 -15.45 -14.68 -11.28
CA LEU A 128 -15.30 -14.31 -9.88
C LEU A 128 -14.20 -13.26 -9.70
N GLN A 129 -13.04 -13.44 -10.31
CA GLN A 129 -11.94 -12.48 -10.28
C GLN A 129 -12.37 -11.11 -10.82
N ALA A 130 -13.04 -11.05 -11.98
CA ALA A 130 -13.54 -9.81 -12.56
C ALA A 130 -14.52 -9.08 -11.62
N ILE A 131 -15.43 -9.81 -10.97
CA ILE A 131 -16.36 -9.25 -9.98
C ILE A 131 -15.63 -8.71 -8.75
N LEU A 132 -14.63 -9.44 -8.24
CA LEU A 132 -13.84 -9.00 -7.08
C LEU A 132 -13.06 -7.72 -7.38
N ILE A 133 -12.45 -7.61 -8.57
CA ILE A 133 -11.75 -6.40 -9.03
C ILE A 133 -12.73 -5.23 -9.14
N ALA A 134 -13.86 -5.43 -9.82
CA ALA A 134 -14.86 -4.37 -9.97
C ALA A 134 -15.34 -3.87 -8.61
N LYS A 135 -15.65 -4.78 -7.67
CA LYS A 135 -16.11 -4.42 -6.32
C LYS A 135 -15.04 -3.80 -5.44
N SER A 136 -13.78 -4.20 -5.57
CA SER A 136 -12.68 -3.61 -4.77
C SER A 136 -12.35 -2.18 -5.21
N GLN A 137 -12.63 -1.84 -6.47
CA GLN A 137 -12.42 -0.51 -7.04
C GLN A 137 -13.63 0.42 -6.89
N MET A 138 -14.76 -0.07 -6.37
CA MET A 138 -15.95 0.75 -6.15
C MET A 138 -15.72 1.76 -5.02
N ILE A 139 -15.61 3.04 -5.38
CA ILE A 139 -15.48 4.16 -4.44
C ILE A 139 -16.86 4.57 -3.87
N GLN A 140 -17.94 4.27 -4.60
CA GLN A 140 -19.32 4.66 -4.29
C GLN A 140 -20.23 3.44 -4.32
N PRO A 141 -21.41 3.47 -3.67
CA PRO A 141 -22.42 2.42 -3.83
C PRO A 141 -22.80 2.19 -5.31
N CYS A 142 -23.07 0.93 -5.69
CA CYS A 142 -23.31 0.55 -7.10
C CYS A 142 -24.41 1.36 -7.79
N TYR A 143 -25.46 1.73 -7.06
CA TYR A 143 -26.59 2.48 -7.60
C TYR A 143 -26.25 3.93 -7.95
N ARG A 144 -25.10 4.46 -7.48
CA ARG A 144 -24.58 5.78 -7.84
C ARG A 144 -23.57 5.74 -8.98
N GLN A 145 -23.21 4.54 -9.44
CA GLN A 145 -22.21 4.39 -10.49
C GLN A 145 -22.83 4.76 -11.84
N VAL A 146 -22.28 5.81 -12.46
CA VAL A 146 -22.69 6.25 -13.79
C VAL A 146 -21.79 5.58 -14.82
N PHE A 147 -22.41 4.95 -15.81
CA PHE A 147 -21.73 4.33 -16.94
C PHE A 147 -22.06 5.09 -18.21
N ASP A 148 -21.11 5.15 -19.14
CA ASP A 148 -21.34 5.80 -20.43
C ASP A 148 -22.32 4.98 -21.30
N GLU A 149 -22.97 5.67 -22.23
CA GLU A 149 -24.03 5.08 -23.06
C GLU A 149 -23.50 3.95 -23.95
N LYS A 150 -22.23 4.03 -24.39
CA LYS A 150 -21.60 3.01 -25.22
C LYS A 150 -21.38 1.73 -24.42
N PHE A 151 -20.91 1.83 -23.18
CA PHE A 151 -20.80 0.72 -22.25
C PHE A 151 -22.16 0.06 -21.99
N LEU A 152 -23.20 0.86 -21.71
CA LEU A 152 -24.55 0.35 -21.46
C LEU A 152 -25.12 -0.39 -22.68
N LYS A 153 -24.93 0.13 -23.90
CA LYS A 153 -25.34 -0.53 -25.14
C LYS A 153 -24.63 -1.87 -25.32
N SER A 154 -23.31 -1.90 -25.08
CA SER A 154 -22.51 -3.12 -25.17
C SER A 154 -22.95 -4.17 -24.15
N ALA A 155 -23.13 -3.78 -22.88
CA ALA A 155 -23.55 -4.69 -21.80
C ALA A 155 -24.94 -5.29 -22.05
N LYS A 156 -25.90 -4.48 -22.53
CA LYS A 156 -27.23 -4.95 -22.92
C LYS A 156 -27.16 -5.97 -24.06
N SER A 157 -26.39 -5.67 -25.11
CA SER A 157 -26.21 -6.57 -26.25
C SER A 157 -25.63 -7.93 -25.83
N ALA A 158 -24.60 -7.93 -24.97
CA ALA A 158 -23.99 -9.15 -24.46
C ALA A 158 -24.98 -10.04 -23.69
N THR A 159 -25.92 -9.44 -22.96
CA THR A 159 -26.96 -10.16 -22.22
C THR A 159 -27.97 -10.82 -23.17
N THR A 160 -28.39 -10.10 -24.22
CA THR A 160 -29.30 -10.64 -25.25
C THR A 160 -28.68 -11.82 -26.00
N VAL A 161 -27.39 -11.73 -26.35
CA VAL A 161 -26.67 -12.83 -27.02
C VAL A 161 -26.57 -14.08 -26.14
N ALA A 162 -26.34 -13.91 -24.84
CA ALA A 162 -26.26 -15.03 -23.90
C ALA A 162 -27.60 -15.74 -23.71
N LEU A 163 -28.72 -14.99 -23.66
CA LEU A 163 -30.07 -15.57 -23.56
C LEU A 163 -30.43 -16.36 -24.82
N ASN A 164 -30.10 -15.85 -26.00
CA ASN A 164 -30.41 -16.51 -27.28
C ASN A 164 -29.57 -17.77 -27.55
N LYS A 165 -28.42 -17.95 -26.88
CA LYS A 165 -27.59 -19.17 -26.98
C LYS A 165 -28.08 -20.34 -26.14
N ASN A 166 -28.99 -20.10 -25.19
CA ASN A 166 -29.51 -21.10 -24.26
C ASN A 166 -30.96 -21.53 -24.58
N ASN A 167 -31.52 -21.07 -25.72
CA ASN A 167 -32.73 -21.58 -26.36
C ASN A 167 -32.35 -22.38 -27.60
#